data_AF-A0A442GZT7-F1
#
_entry.id   AF-A0A442GZT7-F1
#
_cell.length_a   1.000
_cell.length_b   1.000
_cell.length_c   1.000
_cell.angle_alpha   90.00
_cell.angle_beta   90.00
_cell.angle_gamma   90.00
#
_symmetry.space_group_name_H-M   'P 1'
#
loop_
_entity.id
_entity.type
_entity.pdbx_description
1 polymer ?
#
loop_
_entity_poly.entity_id
_entity_poly.type
_entity_poly.pdbx_seq_one_letter_code
_entity_poly.pdbx_strand_id
1 'polypeptide(L)'
;MDNETPELAKVTPYDVAHFPTYAVLLMSEAEGIDWRKVARAILNIDPERQPERARRAWAFHLARARWLETSGCGQLRADRLQ
;
A
#
# COMPACT_ATOMS: atom_id res chain seq x y z
N MET A 1 9.77 17.69 -12.79
CA MET A 1 10.72 16.57 -12.64
C MET A 1 11.15 16.69 -11.19
N ASP A 2 10.35 16.14 -10.29
CA ASP A 2 10.38 16.51 -8.87
C ASP A 2 10.51 15.20 -8.08
N ASN A 3 11.78 14.87 -7.83
CA ASN A 3 12.27 13.67 -7.19
C ASN A 3 12.36 13.89 -5.67
N GLU A 4 11.22 14.15 -5.02
CA GLU A 4 11.15 14.14 -3.57
C GLU A 4 9.92 13.35 -3.16
N THR A 5 10.15 12.07 -2.86
CA THR A 5 9.20 11.24 -2.12
C THR A 5 8.93 12.00 -0.82
N PRO A 6 7.73 12.56 -0.58
CA PRO A 6 7.47 13.27 0.66
C PRO A 6 7.77 12.28 1.77
N GLU A 7 8.49 12.70 2.81
CA GLU A 7 8.74 11.88 3.99
C GLU A 7 7.42 11.29 4.48
N LEU A 8 7.20 10.03 4.12
CA LEU A 8 6.06 9.19 4.45
C LEU A 8 6.16 8.74 5.91
N ALA A 9 6.68 9.59 6.81
CA ALA A 9 7.01 9.26 8.19
C ALA A 9 5.78 9.18 9.11
N LYS A 10 4.60 9.63 8.66
CA LYS A 10 3.35 9.61 9.44
C LYS A 10 2.23 8.94 8.66
N VAL A 11 1.27 8.37 9.39
CA VAL A 11 0.00 7.89 8.84
C VAL A 11 -0.80 9.11 8.36
N THR A 12 -1.36 9.02 7.18
CA THR A 12 -2.14 10.09 6.53
C THR A 12 -3.61 9.70 6.42
N PRO A 13 -4.53 10.66 6.20
CA PRO A 13 -5.93 10.34 5.89
C PRO A 13 -6.09 9.42 4.65
N TYR A 14 -5.17 9.51 3.68
CA TYR A 14 -5.12 8.60 2.56
C TYR A 14 -4.88 7.16 3.03
N ASP A 15 -3.94 6.96 3.94
CA ASP A 15 -3.65 5.62 4.48
C ASP A 15 -4.84 5.03 5.24
N VAL A 16 -5.56 5.86 6.00
CA VAL A 16 -6.77 5.45 6.72
C VAL A 16 -7.86 5.02 5.74
N ALA A 17 -8.08 5.80 4.68
CA ALA A 17 -9.07 5.48 3.65
C ALA A 17 -8.72 4.20 2.86
N HIS A 18 -7.43 3.87 2.71
CA HIS A 18 -6.95 2.72 1.95
C HIS A 18 -6.55 1.52 2.81
N PHE A 19 -6.84 1.55 4.11
CA PHE A 19 -6.47 0.47 5.03
C PHE A 19 -6.99 -0.92 4.60
N PRO A 20 -8.25 -1.09 4.14
CA PRO A 20 -8.73 -2.38 3.64
C PRO A 20 -7.94 -2.87 2.43
N THR A 21 -7.56 -1.96 1.53
CA THR A 21 -6.71 -2.28 0.38
C THR A 21 -5.36 -2.81 0.83
N TYR A 22 -4.70 -2.15 1.80
CA TYR A 22 -3.42 -2.60 2.34
C TYR A 22 -3.49 -3.98 2.98
N ALA A 23 -4.55 -4.27 3.75
CA ALA A 23 -4.75 -5.59 4.34
C ALA A 23 -4.82 -6.68 3.25
N VAL A 24 -5.59 -6.45 2.19
CA VAL A 24 -5.69 -7.41 1.07
C VAL A 24 -4.36 -7.58 0.34
N LEU A 25 -3.59 -6.51 0.16
CA LEU A 25 -2.27 -6.59 -0.48
C LEU A 25 -1.29 -7.44 0.34
N LEU A 26 -1.25 -7.25 1.67
CA LEU A 26 -0.38 -8.02 2.56
C LEU A 26 -0.77 -9.50 2.60
N MET A 27 -2.06 -9.81 2.72
CA MET A 27 -2.54 -11.21 2.68
C MET A 27 -2.25 -11.86 1.34
N SER A 28 -2.53 -11.17 0.24
CA SER A 28 -2.27 -11.67 -1.12
C SER A 28 -0.78 -11.97 -1.33
N GLU A 29 0.11 -11.12 -0.80
CA GLU A 29 1.55 -11.37 -0.83
C GLU A 29 1.94 -12.60 0.00
N ALA A 30 1.42 -12.72 1.23
CA ALA A 30 1.69 -13.86 2.11
C ALA A 30 1.19 -15.20 1.52
N GLU A 31 0.09 -15.17 0.79
CA GLU A 31 -0.48 -16.32 0.07
C GLU A 31 0.19 -16.58 -1.29
N GLY A 32 1.12 -15.72 -1.73
CA GLY A 32 1.80 -15.86 -3.02
C GLY A 32 0.91 -15.63 -4.24
N ILE A 33 -0.18 -14.87 -4.08
CA ILE A 33 -1.09 -14.53 -5.18
C ILE A 33 -0.38 -13.62 -6.19
N ASP A 34 -0.56 -13.91 -7.49
CA ASP A 34 0.01 -13.09 -8.56
C ASP A 34 -0.46 -11.64 -8.46
N TRP A 35 0.50 -10.71 -8.36
CA TRP A 35 0.28 -9.28 -8.29
C TRP A 35 -0.61 -8.74 -9.41
N ARG A 36 -0.63 -9.37 -10.59
CA ARG A 36 -1.52 -8.98 -11.70
C ARG A 36 -2.99 -9.16 -11.36
N LYS A 37 -3.35 -10.27 -10.71
CA LYS A 37 -4.73 -10.54 -10.26
C LYS A 37 -5.16 -9.51 -9.24
N VAL A 38 -4.27 -9.19 -8.30
CA VAL A 38 -4.49 -8.19 -7.26
C VAL A 38 -4.61 -6.78 -7.84
N ALA A 39 -3.73 -6.38 -8.77
CA ALA A 39 -3.79 -5.07 -9.41
C ALA A 39 -5.10 -4.87 -10.17
N ARG A 40 -5.60 -5.90 -10.86
CA ARG A 40 -6.89 -5.83 -11.55
C ARG A 40 -8.06 -5.77 -10.56
N ALA A 41 -8.10 -6.67 -9.58
CA ALA A 41 -9.24 -6.81 -8.68
C ALA A 41 -9.34 -5.69 -7.62
N ILE A 42 -8.20 -5.24 -7.09
CA ILE A 42 -8.14 -4.34 -5.94
C ILE A 42 -7.80 -2.90 -6.34
N LEU A 43 -6.85 -2.73 -7.26
CA LEU A 43 -6.44 -1.39 -7.69
C LEU A 43 -7.22 -0.90 -8.92
N ASN A 44 -8.05 -1.76 -9.50
CA ASN A 44 -8.82 -1.48 -10.72
C ASN A 44 -7.92 -1.03 -11.89
N ILE A 45 -6.71 -1.58 -11.98
CA ILE A 45 -5.77 -1.31 -13.09
C ILE A 45 -5.55 -2.62 -13.84
N ASP A 46 -5.87 -2.63 -15.13
CA ASP A 46 -5.65 -3.79 -15.98
C ASP A 46 -4.15 -3.96 -16.31
N PRO A 47 -3.48 -5.02 -15.81
CA PRO A 47 -2.06 -5.25 -16.04
C PRO A 47 -1.73 -5.65 -17.48
N GLU A 48 -2.71 -6.10 -18.28
CA GLU A 48 -2.46 -6.44 -19.69
C GLU A 48 -2.52 -5.20 -20.58
N ARG A 49 -3.36 -4.23 -20.22
CA ARG A 49 -3.50 -2.96 -20.96
C ARG A 49 -2.52 -1.89 -20.49
N GLN A 50 -2.17 -1.89 -19.20
CA GLN A 50 -1.32 -0.88 -18.57
C GLN A 50 -0.29 -1.54 -17.60
N PRO A 51 0.59 -2.42 -18.09
CA PRO A 51 1.47 -3.27 -17.26
C PRO A 51 2.34 -2.46 -16.30
N GLU A 52 2.98 -1.41 -16.83
CA GLU A 52 3.89 -0.57 -16.05
C GLU A 52 3.16 0.22 -14.96
N ARG A 53 1.98 0.77 -15.27
CA ARG A 53 1.16 1.48 -14.29
C ARG A 53 0.65 0.53 -13.21
N ALA A 54 0.17 -0.65 -13.60
CA ALA A 54 -0.32 -1.67 -12.68
C ALA A 54 0.78 -2.12 -11.71
N ARG A 55 1.98 -2.41 -12.25
CA ARG A 55 3.13 -2.84 -11.46
C ARG A 55 3.59 -1.78 -10.48
N ARG A 56 3.72 -0.52 -10.92
CA ARG A 56 4.09 0.59 -10.04
C ARG A 56 3.07 0.82 -8.95
N ALA A 57 1.79 0.82 -9.29
CA ALA A 57 0.73 1.01 -8.30
C ALA A 57 0.73 -0.12 -7.26
N TRP A 58 0.84 -1.38 -7.68
CA TRP A 58 0.94 -2.52 -6.77
C TRP A 58 2.16 -2.41 -5.85
N ALA A 59 3.36 -2.18 -6.41
CA ALA A 59 4.58 -2.07 -5.63
C ALA A 59 4.55 -0.92 -4.62
N PHE A 60 4.03 0.24 -5.02
CA PHE A 60 3.89 1.41 -4.15
C PHE A 60 2.96 1.15 -2.97
N HIS A 61 1.75 0.62 -3.23
CA HIS A 61 0.78 0.37 -2.17
C HIS A 61 1.23 -0.75 -1.23
N LEU A 62 1.89 -1.79 -1.77
CA LEU A 62 2.46 -2.87 -0.95
C LEU A 62 3.62 -2.38 -0.07
N ALA A 63 4.52 -1.56 -0.61
CA ALA A 63 5.58 -0.94 0.18
C ALA A 63 5.01 -0.07 1.31
N ARG A 64 3.96 0.71 1.02
CA ARG A 64 3.26 1.51 2.03
C ARG A 64 2.57 0.66 3.10
N ALA A 65 1.91 -0.43 2.69
CA ALA A 65 1.26 -1.38 3.59
C ALA A 65 2.28 -2.01 4.57
N ARG A 66 3.42 -2.48 4.06
CA ARG A 66 4.53 -3.03 4.87
C ARG A 66 5.10 -2.00 5.84
N TRP A 67 5.23 -0.75 5.40
CA TRP A 67 5.65 0.33 6.30
C TRP A 67 4.65 0.58 7.42
N LEU A 68 3.34 0.56 7.13
CA LEU A 68 2.30 0.70 8.16
C LEU A 68 2.29 -0.46 9.15
N GLU A 69 2.51 -1.69 8.67
CA GLU A 69 2.61 -2.91 9.50
C GLU A 69 3.82 -2.85 10.45
N THR A 70 4.98 -2.42 9.97
CA THR A 70 6.25 -2.48 10.71
C THR A 70 6.57 -1.22 11.51
N SER A 71 6.18 -0.04 11.02
CA SER A 71 6.59 1.28 11.55
C SER A 71 5.39 2.13 12.00
N GLY A 72 4.25 2.05 11.32
CA GLY A 72 3.03 2.81 11.67
C GLY A 72 2.40 2.40 13.02
N CYS A 73 2.61 1.16 13.46
CA CYS A 73 2.13 0.64 14.75
C CYS A 73 2.77 1.35 15.96
N GLY A 74 3.99 1.89 15.82
CA GLY A 74 4.64 2.70 16.86
C GLY A 74 3.96 4.05 17.09
N GLN A 75 3.53 4.71 16.00
CA GLN A 75 2.88 6.04 16.05
C GLN A 75 1.42 5.94 16.53
N LEU A 76 0.65 4.95 16.05
CA LEU A 76 -0.75 4.73 16.46
C LEU A 76 -0.90 4.33 17.95
N ARG A 77 0.15 3.76 18.55
CA ARG A 77 0.19 3.46 20.00
C ARG A 77 0.43 4.71 20.86
N ALA A 78 1.10 5.74 20.33
CA ALA A 78 1.35 6.98 21.07
C ALA A 78 0.08 7.86 21.18
N ASP A 79 -0.75 7.90 20.13
CA ASP A 79 -1.97 8.74 20.09
C ASP A 79 -3.12 8.21 20.97
N ARG A 80 -3.02 7.01 21.55
CA ARG A 80 -4.01 6.45 22.49
C ARG A 80 -3.60 6.60 23.97
N LEU A 81 -2.45 7.21 24.25
CA LEU A 81 -1.95 7.46 25.60
C LEU A 81 -1.87 8.96 25.96
N GLN A 82 -2.65 9.80 25.29
CA GLN A 82 -2.86 11.22 25.66
C GLN A 82 -4.33 11.52 25.93
#